data_AF-A0A1D2QXM4-F1
#
_entry.id   AF-A0A1D2QXM4-F1
#
_cell.length_a   1.000
_cell.length_b   1.000
_cell.length_c   1.000
_cell.angle_alpha   90.00
_cell.angle_beta   90.00
_cell.angle_gamma   90.00
#
_symmetry.space_group_name_H-M   'P 1'
#
loop_
_entity.id
_entity.type
_entity.pdbx_description
1 polymer ?
#
loop_
_entity_poly.entity_id
_entity_poly.type
_entity_poly.pdbx_seq_one_letter_code
_entity_poly.pdbx_strand_id
1 'polypeptide(L)'
;MDLEKLKSDLVQNYGAGKIGDIIRFIAHEDREAAKDLVESIDLKKLKGKLDSGESIVKIVLCISGICQGSRNAANKLLRMIDFNKLKDKLSREDDFETLGGCVFELMDVNCEFTEKLIAVLKDKLNNEEDVEKIGGFFSFFSNVCGEKSAFPGKLAERIDFKKLRNKLNDEEDIEKIGACIGGIAEINPAYAERLIPWRDFEILENKLKDEWDVEKISFFINNAAKADNEFACRLLPVLKDKLDAEEDVRKLSFCISNFNEKGKNAAEKIVNALDFEKLKNKLEKEEDIINLAFCIKEITWASETFGLKLLKQIDTGKIINPDAREQVIELKNEYLLN
;
A
#
# COMPACT_ATOMS: atom_id res chain seq x y z
N MET A 1 -3.09 -36.21 -18.05
CA MET A 1 -4.51 -35.96 -17.72
C MET A 1 -5.31 -36.18 -18.99
N ASP A 2 -6.38 -36.98 -18.94
CA ASP A 2 -7.24 -37.16 -20.11
C ASP A 2 -8.08 -35.88 -20.31
N LEU A 3 -7.70 -35.07 -21.31
CA LEU A 3 -8.30 -33.78 -21.56
C LEU A 3 -9.78 -33.92 -21.97
N GLU A 4 -10.14 -34.97 -22.70
CA GLU A 4 -11.51 -35.21 -23.15
C GLU A 4 -12.43 -35.58 -22.00
N LYS A 5 -11.94 -36.41 -21.06
CA LYS A 5 -12.67 -36.66 -19.80
C LYS A 5 -12.81 -35.39 -18.97
N LEU A 6 -11.75 -34.58 -18.89
CA LEU A 6 -11.80 -33.32 -18.15
C LEU A 6 -12.84 -32.36 -18.74
N LYS A 7 -12.91 -32.22 -20.08
CA LYS A 7 -13.86 -31.35 -20.78
C LYS A 7 -15.31 -31.66 -20.40
N SER A 8 -15.70 -32.93 -20.37
CA SER A 8 -17.07 -33.34 -20.05
C SER A 8 -17.39 -33.17 -18.56
N ASP A 9 -16.42 -33.39 -17.68
CA ASP A 9 -16.58 -33.31 -16.23
C ASP A 9 -16.54 -31.88 -15.69
N LEU A 10 -15.78 -30.96 -16.31
CA LEU A 10 -15.42 -29.65 -15.74
C LEU A 10 -16.66 -28.87 -15.27
N VAL A 11 -17.60 -28.62 -16.20
CA VAL A 11 -18.79 -27.80 -15.92
C VAL A 11 -19.86 -28.62 -15.19
N GLN A 12 -19.80 -29.95 -15.19
CA GLN A 12 -20.80 -30.78 -14.52
C GLN A 12 -20.49 -30.94 -13.03
N ASN A 13 -19.24 -31.32 -12.74
CA ASN A 13 -18.86 -31.89 -11.46
C ASN A 13 -18.09 -30.92 -10.55
N TYR A 14 -17.57 -29.80 -11.08
CA TYR A 14 -16.79 -28.84 -10.31
C TYR A 14 -17.52 -27.52 -10.06
N GLY A 15 -17.20 -26.87 -8.93
CA GLY A 15 -17.62 -25.50 -8.61
C GLY A 15 -16.81 -24.46 -9.37
N ALA A 16 -17.32 -23.23 -9.47
CA ALA A 16 -16.76 -22.19 -10.33
C ALA A 16 -15.28 -21.88 -10.05
N GLY A 17 -14.92 -21.72 -8.77
CA GLY A 17 -13.53 -21.44 -8.38
C GLY A 17 -12.58 -22.55 -8.83
N LYS A 18 -12.96 -23.83 -8.62
CA LYS A 18 -12.14 -24.98 -9.00
C LYS A 18 -11.97 -25.09 -10.52
N ILE A 19 -13.00 -24.73 -11.29
CA ILE A 19 -12.91 -24.62 -12.75
C ILE A 19 -11.83 -23.60 -13.13
N GLY A 20 -11.86 -22.40 -12.52
CA GLY A 20 -10.85 -21.36 -12.73
C GLY A 20 -9.43 -21.83 -12.42
N ASP A 21 -9.24 -22.46 -11.26
CA ASP A 21 -7.93 -22.97 -10.81
C ASP A 21 -7.36 -24.02 -11.76
N ILE A 22 -8.20 -24.97 -12.21
CA ILE A 22 -7.79 -26.02 -13.16
C ILE A 22 -7.31 -25.38 -14.48
N ILE A 23 -8.08 -24.44 -15.02
CA ILE A 23 -7.72 -23.77 -16.28
C ILE A 23 -6.43 -22.98 -16.10
N ARG A 24 -6.27 -22.26 -14.98
CA ARG A 24 -5.06 -21.49 -14.67
C ARG A 24 -3.83 -22.39 -14.55
N PHE A 25 -3.96 -23.53 -13.88
CA PHE A 25 -2.89 -24.52 -13.77
C PHE A 25 -2.48 -25.07 -15.14
N ILE A 26 -3.46 -25.45 -15.98
CA ILE A 26 -3.16 -25.90 -17.35
C ILE A 26 -2.52 -24.78 -18.16
N ALA A 27 -3.00 -23.54 -18.07
CA ALA A 27 -2.46 -22.42 -18.83
C ALA A 27 -1.00 -22.09 -18.48
N HIS A 28 -0.58 -22.39 -17.25
CA HIS A 28 0.81 -22.23 -16.81
C HIS A 28 1.74 -23.25 -17.48
N GLU A 29 1.28 -24.50 -17.63
CA GLU A 29 2.06 -25.60 -18.21
C GLU A 29 1.95 -25.66 -19.75
N ASP A 30 0.75 -25.45 -20.28
CA ASP A 30 0.40 -25.54 -21.69
C ASP A 30 -0.78 -24.60 -22.03
N ARG A 31 -0.43 -23.46 -22.60
CA ARG A 31 -1.39 -22.41 -22.96
C ARG A 31 -2.36 -22.83 -24.07
N GLU A 32 -1.93 -23.63 -25.04
CA GLU A 32 -2.81 -24.09 -26.12
C GLU A 32 -3.80 -25.13 -25.59
N ALA A 33 -3.35 -26.05 -24.72
CA ALA A 33 -4.27 -26.99 -24.06
C ALA A 33 -5.32 -26.27 -23.19
N ALA A 34 -4.94 -25.19 -22.50
CA ALA A 34 -5.88 -24.38 -21.74
C ALA A 34 -6.89 -23.66 -22.63
N LYS A 35 -6.44 -23.14 -23.78
CA LYS A 35 -7.31 -22.52 -24.77
C LYS A 35 -8.30 -23.51 -25.36
N ASP A 36 -7.84 -24.68 -25.80
CA ASP A 36 -8.68 -25.76 -26.33
C ASP A 36 -9.71 -26.23 -25.29
N LEU A 37 -9.30 -26.33 -24.02
CA LEU A 37 -10.21 -26.61 -22.92
C LEU A 37 -11.28 -25.52 -22.80
N VAL A 38 -10.89 -24.25 -22.73
CA VAL A 38 -11.82 -23.11 -22.59
C VAL A 38 -12.80 -23.02 -23.76
N GLU A 39 -12.35 -23.25 -25.00
CA GLU A 39 -13.20 -23.22 -26.18
C GLU A 39 -14.26 -24.34 -26.20
N SER A 40 -14.01 -25.43 -25.49
CA SER A 40 -14.96 -26.54 -25.33
C SER A 40 -15.98 -26.34 -24.19
N ILE A 41 -15.79 -25.35 -23.31
CA ILE A 41 -16.67 -25.10 -22.17
C ILE A 41 -18.03 -24.57 -22.63
N ASP A 42 -19.11 -25.19 -22.15
CA ASP A 42 -20.45 -24.62 -22.28
C ASP A 42 -20.61 -23.38 -21.37
N LEU A 43 -20.34 -22.21 -21.94
CA LEU A 43 -20.44 -20.93 -21.25
C LEU A 43 -21.86 -20.63 -20.74
N LYS A 44 -22.92 -21.17 -21.37
CA LYS A 44 -24.30 -20.94 -20.90
C LYS A 44 -24.55 -21.70 -19.60
N LYS A 45 -24.11 -22.97 -19.55
CA LYS A 45 -24.20 -23.77 -18.33
C LYS A 45 -23.32 -23.21 -17.22
N LEU A 46 -22.10 -22.77 -17.56
CA LEU A 46 -21.20 -22.13 -16.60
C LEU A 46 -21.79 -20.82 -16.05
N LYS A 47 -22.33 -19.96 -16.92
CA LYS A 47 -23.06 -18.75 -16.50
C LYS A 47 -24.18 -19.07 -15.50
N GLY A 48 -24.95 -20.13 -15.76
CA GLY A 48 -25.96 -20.62 -14.82
C GLY A 48 -25.40 -20.92 -13.43
N LYS A 49 -24.21 -21.54 -13.34
CA LYS A 49 -23.51 -21.80 -12.07
C LYS A 49 -23.03 -20.52 -11.38
N LEU A 50 -22.47 -19.57 -12.14
CA LEU A 50 -21.99 -18.29 -11.59
C LEU A 50 -23.15 -17.46 -11.03
N ASP A 51 -24.31 -17.50 -11.69
CA ASP A 51 -25.53 -16.81 -11.26
C ASP A 51 -26.20 -17.47 -10.04
N SER A 52 -25.89 -18.73 -9.69
CA SER A 52 -26.69 -19.56 -8.78
C SER A 52 -26.21 -19.66 -7.32
N GLY A 53 -25.25 -18.83 -6.88
CA GLY A 53 -24.94 -18.72 -5.45
C GLY A 53 -23.47 -18.75 -5.05
N GLU A 54 -22.54 -18.85 -6.00
CA GLU A 54 -21.10 -18.83 -5.69
C GLU A 54 -20.67 -17.48 -5.06
N SER A 55 -19.68 -17.52 -4.17
CA SER A 55 -19.05 -16.31 -3.62
C SER A 55 -18.42 -15.46 -4.73
N ILE A 56 -18.30 -14.14 -4.54
CA ILE A 56 -17.69 -13.26 -5.53
C ILE A 56 -16.28 -13.71 -5.95
N VAL A 57 -15.46 -14.14 -4.99
CA VAL A 57 -14.10 -14.64 -5.22
C VAL A 57 -14.08 -15.81 -6.21
N LYS A 58 -14.89 -16.85 -5.96
CA LYS A 58 -15.00 -18.01 -6.86
C LYS A 58 -15.48 -17.64 -8.27
N ILE A 59 -16.38 -16.66 -8.37
CA ILE A 59 -16.85 -16.16 -9.68
C ILE A 59 -15.70 -15.49 -10.42
N VAL A 60 -14.97 -14.59 -9.76
CA VAL A 60 -13.87 -13.85 -10.37
C VAL A 60 -12.69 -14.78 -10.71
N LEU A 61 -12.32 -15.70 -9.81
CA LEU A 61 -11.30 -16.73 -10.09
C LEU A 61 -11.66 -17.58 -11.31
N CYS A 62 -12.95 -17.94 -11.47
CA CYS A 62 -13.41 -18.65 -12.65
C CYS A 62 -13.20 -17.83 -13.93
N ILE A 63 -13.60 -16.55 -13.92
CA ILE A 63 -13.50 -15.64 -15.06
C ILE A 63 -12.02 -15.37 -15.40
N SER A 64 -11.19 -15.11 -14.40
CA SER A 64 -9.74 -14.91 -14.54
C SER A 64 -9.06 -16.17 -15.10
N GLY A 65 -9.37 -17.35 -14.57
CA GLY A 65 -8.87 -18.62 -15.10
C GLY A 65 -9.23 -18.81 -16.57
N ILE A 66 -10.48 -18.53 -16.94
CA ILE A 66 -10.91 -18.56 -18.36
C ILE A 66 -10.16 -17.52 -19.20
N CYS A 67 -9.85 -16.34 -18.66
CA CYS A 67 -9.09 -15.31 -19.37
C CYS A 67 -7.69 -15.79 -19.75
N GLN A 68 -7.03 -16.57 -18.88
CA GLN A 68 -5.70 -17.14 -19.14
C GLN A 68 -5.70 -18.12 -20.33
N GLY A 69 -6.76 -18.91 -20.50
CA GLY A 69 -6.93 -19.77 -21.67
C GLY A 69 -7.45 -19.02 -22.90
N SER A 70 -8.50 -18.20 -22.74
CA SER A 70 -9.09 -17.39 -23.81
C SER A 70 -9.78 -16.13 -23.28
N ARG A 71 -9.11 -14.98 -23.46
CA ARG A 71 -9.65 -13.65 -23.14
C ARG A 71 -10.99 -13.37 -23.83
N ASN A 72 -11.22 -13.89 -25.05
CA ASN A 72 -12.49 -13.75 -25.76
C ASN A 72 -13.63 -14.52 -25.07
N ALA A 73 -13.36 -15.74 -24.61
CA ALA A 73 -14.34 -16.54 -23.88
C ALA A 73 -14.67 -15.92 -22.52
N ALA A 74 -13.66 -15.42 -21.78
CA ALA A 74 -13.86 -14.72 -20.52
C ALA A 74 -14.71 -13.46 -20.69
N ASN A 75 -14.42 -12.65 -21.70
CA ASN A 75 -15.20 -11.47 -22.05
C ASN A 75 -16.65 -11.81 -22.41
N LYS A 76 -16.85 -12.87 -23.20
CA LYS A 76 -18.19 -13.35 -23.55
C LYS A 76 -18.95 -13.82 -22.32
N LEU A 77 -18.31 -14.60 -21.45
CA LEU A 77 -18.90 -15.07 -20.20
C LEU A 77 -19.27 -13.90 -19.28
N LEU A 78 -18.38 -12.93 -19.10
CA LEU A 78 -18.61 -11.75 -18.28
C LEU A 78 -19.82 -10.94 -18.75
N ARG A 79 -20.00 -10.79 -20.08
CA ARG A 79 -21.19 -10.14 -20.67
C ARG A 79 -22.47 -10.96 -20.53
N MET A 80 -22.36 -12.27 -20.29
CA MET A 80 -23.52 -13.14 -20.09
C MET A 80 -23.99 -13.15 -18.64
N ILE A 81 -23.10 -12.98 -17.66
CA ILE A 81 -23.43 -12.98 -16.23
C ILE A 81 -24.43 -11.86 -15.91
N ASP A 82 -25.36 -12.14 -15.00
CA ASP A 82 -26.27 -11.12 -14.50
C ASP A 82 -25.51 -10.05 -13.70
N PHE A 83 -25.36 -8.87 -14.30
CA PHE A 83 -24.63 -7.75 -13.72
C PHE A 83 -25.19 -7.34 -12.35
N ASN A 84 -26.51 -7.41 -12.14
CA ASN A 84 -27.10 -7.03 -10.86
C ASN A 84 -26.74 -8.03 -9.76
N LYS A 85 -26.73 -9.34 -10.08
CA LYS A 85 -26.27 -10.36 -9.12
C LYS A 85 -24.79 -10.20 -8.79
N LEU A 86 -23.96 -9.88 -9.77
CA LEU A 86 -22.53 -9.63 -9.54
C LEU A 86 -22.34 -8.40 -8.64
N LYS A 87 -23.06 -7.31 -8.93
CA LYS A 87 -23.10 -6.11 -8.10
C LYS A 87 -23.54 -6.42 -6.67
N ASP A 88 -24.59 -7.20 -6.48
CA ASP A 88 -25.10 -7.56 -5.16
C ASP A 88 -24.05 -8.37 -4.37
N LYS A 89 -23.32 -9.27 -5.04
CA LYS A 89 -22.26 -10.05 -4.42
C LYS A 89 -21.06 -9.17 -4.03
N LEU A 90 -20.63 -8.27 -4.90
CA LEU A 90 -19.57 -7.29 -4.60
C LEU A 90 -19.97 -6.38 -3.42
N SER A 91 -21.21 -5.93 -3.38
CA SER A 91 -21.70 -5.04 -2.31
C SER A 91 -21.67 -5.71 -0.93
N ARG A 92 -21.82 -7.04 -0.88
CA ARG A 92 -21.79 -7.84 0.36
C ARG A 92 -20.39 -8.30 0.78
N GLU A 93 -19.37 -8.11 -0.05
CA GLU A 93 -18.00 -8.46 0.30
C GLU A 93 -17.42 -7.35 1.16
N ASP A 94 -17.11 -7.63 2.43
CA ASP A 94 -16.67 -6.65 3.41
C ASP A 94 -15.15 -6.57 3.55
N ASP A 95 -14.44 -7.58 3.05
CA ASP A 95 -12.98 -7.49 2.96
C ASP A 95 -12.58 -6.66 1.72
N PHE A 96 -12.05 -5.47 1.98
CA PHE A 96 -11.64 -4.53 0.94
C PHE A 96 -10.45 -5.04 0.13
N GLU A 97 -9.58 -5.88 0.70
CA GLU A 97 -8.48 -6.50 -0.05
C GLU A 97 -9.04 -7.50 -1.06
N THR A 98 -9.91 -8.41 -0.61
CA THR A 98 -10.64 -9.34 -1.49
C THR A 98 -11.44 -8.59 -2.56
N LEU A 99 -12.14 -7.53 -2.19
CA LEU A 99 -12.92 -6.71 -3.11
C LEU A 99 -12.02 -6.04 -4.17
N GLY A 100 -10.88 -5.49 -3.74
CA GLY A 100 -9.89 -4.89 -4.63
C GLY A 100 -9.32 -5.90 -5.61
N GLY A 101 -8.91 -7.08 -5.13
CA GLY A 101 -8.42 -8.17 -5.97
C GLY A 101 -9.47 -8.64 -6.99
N CYS A 102 -10.73 -8.77 -6.56
CA CYS A 102 -11.83 -9.13 -7.46
C CYS A 102 -12.01 -8.12 -8.60
N VAL A 103 -11.98 -6.83 -8.29
CA VAL A 103 -12.16 -5.76 -9.28
C VAL A 103 -10.96 -5.67 -10.21
N PHE A 104 -9.74 -5.84 -9.70
CA PHE A 104 -8.53 -5.87 -10.52
C PHE A 104 -8.59 -7.00 -11.56
N GLU A 105 -8.92 -8.22 -11.14
CA GLU A 105 -9.05 -9.37 -12.03
C GLU A 105 -10.14 -9.16 -13.09
N LEU A 106 -11.27 -8.55 -12.72
CA LEU A 106 -12.31 -8.17 -13.69
C LEU A 106 -11.84 -7.09 -14.67
N MET A 107 -10.99 -6.16 -14.23
CA MET A 107 -10.41 -5.12 -15.07
C MET A 107 -9.48 -5.70 -16.14
N ASP A 108 -8.65 -6.70 -15.81
CA ASP A 108 -7.79 -7.37 -16.79
C ASP A 108 -8.59 -8.10 -17.88
N VAL A 109 -9.79 -8.59 -17.53
CA VAL A 109 -10.69 -9.19 -18.52
C VAL A 109 -11.37 -8.12 -19.37
N ASN A 110 -11.97 -7.11 -18.73
CA ASN A 110 -12.75 -6.07 -19.39
C ASN A 110 -12.84 -4.76 -18.59
N CYS A 111 -12.07 -3.75 -18.99
CA CYS A 111 -12.10 -2.42 -18.38
C CYS A 111 -13.49 -1.76 -18.48
N GLU A 112 -14.14 -1.78 -19.64
CA GLU A 112 -15.45 -1.12 -19.86
C GLU A 112 -16.55 -1.70 -18.97
N PHE A 113 -16.55 -3.01 -18.78
CA PHE A 113 -17.45 -3.68 -17.84
C PHE A 113 -17.14 -3.25 -16.40
N THR A 114 -15.86 -3.23 -16.03
CA THR A 114 -15.41 -2.90 -14.68
C THR A 114 -15.72 -1.44 -14.32
N GLU A 115 -15.68 -0.51 -15.27
CA GLU A 115 -16.12 0.88 -15.06
C GLU A 115 -17.57 0.99 -14.57
N LYS A 116 -18.43 0.03 -14.91
CA LYS A 116 -19.82 0.00 -14.40
C LYS A 116 -19.89 -0.32 -12.91
N LEU A 117 -18.85 -0.95 -12.35
CA LEU A 117 -18.74 -1.26 -10.92
C LEU A 117 -18.32 -0.06 -10.07
N ILE A 118 -17.85 1.04 -10.68
CA ILE A 118 -17.43 2.25 -9.96
C ILE A 118 -18.54 2.76 -9.03
N ALA A 119 -19.80 2.74 -9.47
CA ALA A 119 -20.91 3.19 -8.62
C ALA A 119 -21.07 2.33 -7.35
N VAL A 120 -20.86 1.01 -7.48
CA VAL A 120 -20.95 0.06 -6.38
C VAL A 120 -19.84 0.31 -5.35
N LEU A 121 -18.60 0.43 -5.85
CA LEU A 121 -17.43 0.65 -5.01
C LEU A 121 -17.48 2.01 -4.34
N LYS A 122 -17.92 3.05 -5.07
CA LYS A 122 -18.17 4.38 -4.50
C LYS A 122 -19.11 4.29 -3.30
N ASP A 123 -20.27 3.66 -3.47
CA ASP A 123 -21.27 3.59 -2.40
C ASP A 123 -20.72 2.81 -1.20
N LYS A 124 -19.94 1.74 -1.44
CA LYS A 124 -19.30 0.98 -0.38
C LYS A 124 -18.24 1.80 0.37
N LEU A 125 -17.30 2.43 -0.35
CA LEU A 125 -16.26 3.28 0.22
C LEU A 125 -16.84 4.47 0.99
N ASN A 126 -17.90 5.09 0.47
CA ASN A 126 -18.59 6.16 1.19
C ASN A 126 -19.19 5.68 2.51
N ASN A 127 -19.61 4.42 2.61
CA ASN A 127 -20.24 3.86 3.80
C ASN A 127 -19.29 3.11 4.73
N GLU A 128 -18.03 2.90 4.34
CA GLU A 128 -17.00 2.32 5.21
C GLU A 128 -16.52 3.37 6.21
N GLU A 129 -16.66 3.09 7.50
CA GLU A 129 -16.29 4.02 8.57
C GLU A 129 -14.80 3.90 8.92
N ASP A 130 -14.17 2.75 8.66
CA ASP A 130 -12.76 2.52 8.90
C ASP A 130 -11.90 3.16 7.79
N VAL A 131 -11.28 4.30 8.09
CA VAL A 131 -10.44 5.02 7.13
C VAL A 131 -9.20 4.23 6.72
N GLU A 132 -8.71 3.31 7.55
CA GLU A 132 -7.60 2.42 7.21
C GLU A 132 -7.98 1.50 6.06
N LYS A 133 -9.19 0.91 6.10
CA LYS A 133 -9.69 0.06 5.00
C LYS A 133 -9.85 0.83 3.70
N ILE A 134 -10.31 2.09 3.77
CA ILE A 134 -10.39 2.96 2.59
C ILE A 134 -8.99 3.20 2.01
N GLY A 135 -8.01 3.52 2.87
CA GLY A 135 -6.61 3.71 2.48
C GLY A 135 -5.98 2.47 1.88
N GLY A 136 -6.10 1.34 2.56
CA GLY A 136 -5.60 0.04 2.14
C GLY A 136 -6.17 -0.39 0.80
N PHE A 137 -7.47 -0.17 0.58
CA PHE A 137 -8.10 -0.40 -0.72
C PHE A 137 -7.41 0.41 -1.82
N PHE A 138 -7.21 1.71 -1.62
CA PHE A 138 -6.58 2.56 -2.63
C PHE A 138 -5.09 2.21 -2.85
N SER A 139 -4.34 1.95 -1.79
CA SER A 139 -2.93 1.54 -1.94
C SER A 139 -2.81 0.20 -2.67
N PHE A 140 -3.67 -0.77 -2.37
CA PHE A 140 -3.77 -2.02 -3.12
C PHE A 140 -3.98 -1.76 -4.62
N PHE A 141 -4.94 -0.89 -4.98
CA PHE A 141 -5.17 -0.54 -6.37
C PHE A 141 -3.97 0.11 -7.04
N SER A 142 -3.28 1.03 -6.35
CA SER A 142 -2.07 1.65 -6.88
C SER A 142 -1.00 0.61 -7.21
N ASN A 143 -0.71 -0.27 -6.25
CA ASN A 143 0.32 -1.29 -6.37
C ASN A 143 0.03 -2.29 -7.50
N VAL A 144 -1.22 -2.71 -7.63
CA VAL A 144 -1.59 -3.78 -8.57
C VAL A 144 -1.89 -3.24 -9.97
N CYS A 145 -2.50 -2.05 -10.09
CA CYS A 145 -2.82 -1.48 -11.41
C CYS A 145 -1.64 -0.71 -12.03
N GLY A 146 -0.74 -0.18 -11.20
CA GLY A 146 0.28 0.78 -11.60
C GLY A 146 -0.31 1.99 -12.35
N GLU A 147 0.54 2.68 -13.12
CA GLU A 147 0.15 3.86 -13.92
C GLU A 147 -0.76 3.55 -15.12
N LYS A 148 -1.01 2.27 -15.41
CA LYS A 148 -1.66 1.85 -16.67
C LYS A 148 -3.19 1.99 -16.66
N SER A 149 -3.80 2.19 -15.50
CA SER A 149 -5.26 2.26 -15.37
C SER A 149 -5.71 3.61 -14.85
N ALA A 150 -6.61 4.27 -15.60
CA ALA A 150 -7.32 5.45 -15.12
C ALA A 150 -8.44 5.09 -14.11
N PHE A 151 -8.71 3.80 -13.89
CA PHE A 151 -9.83 3.36 -13.05
C PHE A 151 -9.73 3.84 -11.60
N PRO A 152 -8.59 3.67 -10.89
CA PRO A 152 -8.51 4.08 -9.49
C PRO A 152 -8.69 5.60 -9.34
N GLY A 153 -8.15 6.40 -10.27
CA GLY A 153 -8.34 7.85 -10.30
C GLY A 153 -9.82 8.25 -10.48
N LYS A 154 -10.52 7.62 -11.43
CA LYS A 154 -11.96 7.83 -11.64
C LYS A 154 -12.79 7.44 -10.41
N LEU A 155 -12.36 6.40 -9.68
CA LEU A 155 -13.05 5.98 -8.45
C LEU A 155 -12.82 6.98 -7.32
N ALA A 156 -11.58 7.40 -7.10
CA ALA A 156 -11.22 8.42 -6.10
C ALA A 156 -12.02 9.71 -6.31
N GLU A 157 -12.11 10.21 -7.56
CA GLU A 157 -12.88 11.40 -7.90
C GLU A 157 -14.38 11.31 -7.60
N ARG A 158 -14.92 10.10 -7.46
CA ARG A 158 -16.35 9.86 -7.22
C ARG A 158 -16.71 9.64 -5.76
N ILE A 159 -15.74 9.41 -4.89
CA ILE A 159 -15.97 9.35 -3.44
C ILE A 159 -16.52 10.70 -2.96
N ASP A 160 -17.44 10.63 -1.99
CA ASP A 160 -17.92 11.81 -1.29
C ASP A 160 -16.78 12.36 -0.42
N PHE A 161 -16.06 13.29 -1.02
CA PHE A 161 -14.95 14.00 -0.42
C PHE A 161 -15.30 14.59 0.96
N LYS A 162 -16.51 15.16 1.12
CA LYS A 162 -16.91 15.79 2.39
C LYS A 162 -17.09 14.73 3.47
N LYS A 163 -17.72 13.60 3.11
CA LYS A 163 -17.91 12.48 4.05
C LYS A 163 -16.58 11.87 4.47
N LEU A 164 -15.68 11.59 3.52
CA LEU A 164 -14.35 11.06 3.82
C LEU A 164 -13.55 12.02 4.70
N ARG A 165 -13.57 13.32 4.39
CA ARG A 165 -12.92 14.34 5.21
C ARG A 165 -13.43 14.35 6.65
N ASN A 166 -14.75 14.27 6.86
CA ASN A 166 -15.30 14.21 8.21
C ASN A 166 -14.80 12.96 8.95
N LYS A 167 -14.74 11.80 8.29
CA LYS A 167 -14.19 10.57 8.89
C LYS A 167 -12.73 10.73 9.31
N LEU A 168 -11.91 11.35 8.47
CA LEU A 168 -10.51 11.63 8.80
C LEU A 168 -10.36 12.61 9.98
N ASN A 169 -11.28 13.58 10.10
CA ASN A 169 -11.28 14.51 11.24
C ASN A 169 -11.67 13.79 12.56
N ASP A 170 -12.64 12.88 12.49
CA ASP A 170 -13.15 12.11 13.63
C ASP A 170 -12.22 10.93 14.02
N GLU A 171 -11.31 10.50 13.13
CA GLU A 171 -10.32 9.46 13.41
C GLU A 171 -9.20 10.00 14.31
N GLU A 172 -8.89 9.27 15.39
CA GLU A 172 -7.85 9.64 16.35
C GLU A 172 -6.51 8.97 16.04
N ASP A 173 -6.51 7.79 15.39
CA ASP A 173 -5.28 7.10 15.03
C ASP A 173 -4.63 7.74 13.80
N ILE A 174 -3.58 8.53 14.05
CA ILE A 174 -2.83 9.24 13.00
C ILE A 174 -2.24 8.29 11.95
N GLU A 175 -1.96 7.03 12.30
CA GLU A 175 -1.43 6.03 11.37
C GLU A 175 -2.50 5.70 10.32
N LYS A 176 -3.75 5.51 10.76
CA LYS A 176 -4.90 5.24 9.87
C LYS A 176 -5.20 6.43 8.97
N ILE A 177 -5.17 7.65 9.51
CA ILE A 177 -5.30 8.89 8.73
C ILE A 177 -4.19 8.92 7.65
N GLY A 178 -2.95 8.63 8.05
CA GLY A 178 -1.79 8.58 7.16
C GLY A 178 -1.96 7.55 6.06
N ALA A 179 -2.35 6.32 6.39
CA ALA A 179 -2.61 5.25 5.43
C ALA A 179 -3.71 5.65 4.42
N CYS A 180 -4.79 6.27 4.90
CA CYS A 180 -5.85 6.76 4.02
C CYS A 180 -5.37 7.83 3.04
N ILE A 181 -4.67 8.86 3.53
CA ILE A 181 -4.13 9.93 2.69
C ILE A 181 -3.12 9.36 1.69
N GLY A 182 -2.21 8.52 2.17
CA GLY A 182 -1.15 7.91 1.37
C GLY A 182 -1.69 7.04 0.25
N GLY A 183 -2.63 6.15 0.54
CA GLY A 183 -3.25 5.28 -0.46
C GLY A 183 -3.96 6.08 -1.56
N ILE A 184 -4.64 7.17 -1.19
CA ILE A 184 -5.30 8.05 -2.18
C ILE A 184 -4.26 8.85 -2.96
N ALA A 185 -3.20 9.34 -2.31
CA ALA A 185 -2.14 10.10 -2.96
C ALA A 185 -1.39 9.29 -4.01
N GLU A 186 -1.21 7.99 -3.77
CA GLU A 186 -0.60 7.07 -4.74
C GLU A 186 -1.37 6.98 -6.06
N ILE A 187 -2.67 7.27 -6.04
CA ILE A 187 -3.54 7.23 -7.23
C ILE A 187 -3.78 8.63 -7.79
N ASN A 188 -4.05 9.60 -6.91
CA ASN A 188 -4.41 10.95 -7.27
C ASN A 188 -3.92 11.94 -6.20
N PRO A 189 -2.65 12.39 -6.29
CA PRO A 189 -2.06 13.34 -5.34
C PRO A 189 -2.90 14.61 -5.17
N ALA A 190 -3.44 15.16 -6.26
CA ALA A 190 -4.27 16.37 -6.23
C ALA A 190 -5.59 16.17 -5.49
N TYR A 191 -6.17 14.96 -5.54
CA TYR A 191 -7.35 14.63 -4.74
C TYR A 191 -6.99 14.43 -3.26
N ALA A 192 -5.85 13.78 -2.98
CA ALA A 192 -5.35 13.61 -1.62
C ALA A 192 -4.97 14.94 -0.95
N GLU A 193 -4.35 15.87 -1.68
CA GLU A 193 -4.03 17.23 -1.22
C GLU A 193 -5.28 17.94 -0.69
N ARG A 194 -6.41 17.78 -1.38
CA ARG A 194 -7.69 18.32 -0.95
C ARG A 194 -8.13 17.70 0.38
N LEU A 195 -7.88 16.40 0.61
CA LEU A 195 -8.33 15.67 1.80
C LEU A 195 -7.58 16.07 3.05
N ILE A 196 -6.34 16.52 2.90
CA ILE A 196 -5.58 17.05 4.02
C ILE A 196 -6.47 18.12 4.70
N PRO A 197 -6.64 18.08 6.03
CA PRO A 197 -7.62 18.88 6.74
C PRO A 197 -7.07 20.26 7.08
N TRP A 198 -7.08 21.20 6.13
CA TRP A 198 -6.34 22.47 6.34
C TRP A 198 -7.08 23.49 7.22
N ARG A 199 -8.37 23.28 7.53
CA ARG A 199 -9.08 24.22 8.41
C ARG A 199 -8.68 24.10 9.87
N ASP A 200 -8.17 22.94 10.28
CA ASP A 200 -7.81 22.68 11.68
C ASP A 200 -6.42 22.04 11.77
N PHE A 201 -5.42 22.67 11.13
CA PHE A 201 -4.01 22.29 11.30
C PHE A 201 -3.65 22.13 12.78
N GLU A 202 -4.22 22.99 13.63
CA GLU A 202 -4.09 22.92 15.09
C GLU A 202 -4.62 21.61 15.69
N ILE A 203 -5.75 21.07 15.23
CA ILE A 203 -6.27 19.79 15.71
C ILE A 203 -5.32 18.65 15.36
N LEU A 204 -4.85 18.59 14.10
CA LEU A 204 -3.91 17.56 13.69
C LEU A 204 -2.56 17.70 14.40
N GLU A 205 -2.06 18.93 14.54
CA GLU A 205 -0.82 19.20 15.28
C GLU A 205 -0.97 18.75 16.74
N ASN A 206 -2.12 18.96 17.37
CA ASN A 206 -2.40 18.45 18.71
C ASN A 206 -2.45 16.92 18.75
N LYS A 207 -3.11 16.25 17.78
CA LYS A 207 -3.08 14.77 17.67
C LYS A 207 -1.65 14.23 17.57
N LEU A 208 -0.79 14.87 16.77
CA LEU A 208 0.62 14.50 16.62
C LEU A 208 1.45 14.81 17.88
N LYS A 209 1.11 15.86 18.62
CA LYS A 209 1.75 16.18 19.91
C LYS A 209 1.36 15.19 21.00
N ASP A 210 0.13 14.68 20.97
CA ASP A 210 -0.39 13.70 21.93
C ASP A 210 0.09 12.28 21.60
N GLU A 211 0.35 11.97 20.34
CA GLU A 211 1.00 10.72 19.94
C GLU A 211 2.47 10.69 20.40
N TRP A 212 2.89 9.57 20.99
CA TRP A 212 4.27 9.37 21.47
C TRP A 212 5.06 8.46 20.54
N ASP A 213 4.39 7.63 19.75
CA ASP A 213 5.05 6.70 18.84
C ASP A 213 5.60 7.44 17.61
N VAL A 214 6.93 7.65 17.62
CA VAL A 214 7.62 8.32 16.52
C VAL A 214 7.47 7.60 15.18
N GLU A 215 7.29 6.27 15.19
CA GLU A 215 7.13 5.50 13.95
C GLU A 215 5.79 5.85 13.30
N LYS A 216 4.72 5.97 14.09
CA LYS A 216 3.39 6.41 13.61
C LYS A 216 3.40 7.85 13.10
N ILE A 217 4.04 8.77 13.84
CA ILE A 217 4.15 10.17 13.43
C ILE A 217 4.93 10.28 12.11
N SER A 218 6.06 9.58 12.02
CA SER A 218 6.88 9.55 10.80
C SER A 218 6.11 8.94 9.63
N PHE A 219 5.42 7.83 9.85
CA PHE A 219 4.56 7.20 8.84
C PHE A 219 3.46 8.15 8.34
N PHE A 220 2.78 8.86 9.25
CA PHE A 220 1.79 9.85 8.89
C PHE A 220 2.37 10.97 8.02
N ILE A 221 3.46 11.61 8.47
CA ILE A 221 4.10 12.72 7.75
C ILE A 221 4.59 12.26 6.37
N ASN A 222 5.16 11.05 6.29
CA ASN A 222 5.62 10.47 5.04
C ASN A 222 4.48 10.27 4.03
N ASN A 223 3.34 9.74 4.49
CA ASN A 223 2.17 9.58 3.63
C ASN A 223 1.52 10.92 3.28
N ALA A 224 1.53 11.90 4.19
CA ALA A 224 1.09 13.26 3.90
C ALA A 224 1.98 13.92 2.83
N ALA A 225 3.29 13.66 2.83
CA ALA A 225 4.23 14.19 1.84
C ALA A 225 3.94 13.70 0.40
N LYS A 226 3.33 12.51 0.25
CA LYS A 226 2.85 12.00 -1.05
C LYS A 226 1.74 12.88 -1.63
N ALA A 227 0.93 13.48 -0.76
CA ALA A 227 -0.18 14.34 -1.14
C ALA A 227 0.27 15.82 -1.25
N ASP A 228 0.98 16.32 -0.24
CA ASP A 228 1.55 17.66 -0.21
C ASP A 228 2.84 17.71 0.64
N ASN A 229 3.97 17.89 -0.05
CA ASN A 229 5.28 17.97 0.56
C ASN A 229 5.50 19.26 1.37
N GLU A 230 4.89 20.39 0.99
CA GLU A 230 4.98 21.64 1.76
C GLU A 230 4.25 21.49 3.09
N PHE A 231 3.05 20.90 3.05
CA PHE A 231 2.31 20.55 4.25
C PHE A 231 3.09 19.61 5.18
N ALA A 232 3.65 18.51 4.64
CA ALA A 232 4.46 17.59 5.43
C ALA A 232 5.69 18.28 6.07
N CYS A 233 6.34 19.20 5.34
CA CYS A 233 7.45 19.99 5.87
C CYS A 233 7.05 20.83 7.09
N ARG A 234 5.80 21.30 7.17
CA ARG A 234 5.29 22.08 8.33
C ARG A 234 5.12 21.24 9.59
N LEU A 235 5.04 19.92 9.46
CA LEU A 235 4.90 18.98 10.58
C LEU A 235 6.25 18.50 11.13
N LEU A 236 7.35 18.74 10.41
CA LEU A 236 8.69 18.35 10.83
C LEU A 236 9.10 18.89 12.21
N PRO A 237 8.71 20.10 12.67
CA PRO A 237 9.02 20.55 14.02
C PRO A 237 8.44 19.63 15.11
N VAL A 238 7.22 19.12 14.93
CA VAL A 238 6.59 18.19 15.89
C VAL A 238 7.35 16.88 15.93
N LEU A 239 7.67 16.32 14.76
CA LEU A 239 8.46 15.08 14.66
C LEU A 239 9.87 15.27 15.26
N LYS A 240 10.53 16.39 14.97
CA LYS A 240 11.87 16.70 15.51
C LYS A 240 11.88 16.61 17.02
N ASP A 241 10.95 17.26 17.70
CA ASP A 241 10.93 17.28 19.17
C ASP A 241 10.71 15.87 19.74
N LYS A 242 9.94 15.02 19.05
CA LYS A 242 9.73 13.61 19.41
C LYS A 242 10.97 12.75 19.14
N LEU A 243 11.66 12.92 18.00
CA LEU A 243 12.93 12.26 17.71
C LEU A 243 14.04 12.68 18.69
N ASP A 244 14.08 13.95 19.10
CA ASP A 244 15.02 14.43 20.12
C ASP A 244 14.77 13.75 21.47
N ALA A 245 13.55 13.30 21.76
CA ALA A 245 13.18 12.58 22.98
C ALA A 245 13.25 11.04 22.88
N GLU A 246 13.22 10.47 21.66
CA GLU A 246 13.25 9.03 21.43
C GLU A 246 14.63 8.43 21.72
N GLU A 247 14.70 7.43 22.60
CA GLU A 247 15.97 6.78 22.97
C GLU A 247 16.27 5.53 22.11
N ASP A 248 15.26 4.94 21.47
CA ASP A 248 15.44 3.79 20.57
C ASP A 248 16.04 4.21 19.22
N VAL A 249 17.33 3.89 19.00
CA VAL A 249 18.05 4.21 17.75
C VAL A 249 17.45 3.49 16.54
N ARG A 250 16.85 2.31 16.72
CA ARG A 250 16.15 1.61 15.63
C ARG A 250 14.98 2.46 15.13
N LYS A 251 14.15 3.00 16.04
CA LYS A 251 13.03 3.87 15.67
C LYS A 251 13.49 5.15 14.98
N LEU A 252 14.55 5.78 15.49
CA LEU A 252 15.18 6.95 14.86
C LEU A 252 15.62 6.64 13.42
N SER A 253 16.35 5.53 13.24
CA SER A 253 16.85 5.10 11.93
C SER A 253 15.72 4.81 10.94
N PHE A 254 14.67 4.11 11.39
CA PHE A 254 13.48 3.83 10.61
C PHE A 254 12.79 5.12 10.16
N CYS A 255 12.65 6.09 11.07
CA CYS A 255 12.06 7.39 10.73
C CYS A 255 12.86 8.10 9.63
N ILE A 256 14.19 8.20 9.75
CA ILE A 256 15.04 8.87 8.75
C ILE A 256 14.98 8.12 7.41
N SER A 257 15.01 6.79 7.44
CA SER A 257 14.94 5.95 6.25
C SER A 257 13.64 6.17 5.46
N ASN A 258 12.50 6.25 6.16
CA ASN A 258 11.20 6.54 5.55
C ASN A 258 11.21 7.85 4.75
N PHE A 259 11.89 8.89 5.24
CA PHE A 259 12.04 10.14 4.51
C PHE A 259 13.03 10.04 3.34
N ASN A 260 14.12 9.29 3.50
CA ASN A 260 15.10 9.06 2.42
C ASN A 260 14.44 8.43 1.18
N GLU A 261 13.54 7.46 1.38
CA GLU A 261 12.84 6.78 0.28
C GLU A 261 11.97 7.72 -0.58
N LYS A 262 11.43 8.80 0.00
CA LYS A 262 10.51 9.73 -0.71
C LYS A 262 11.18 10.99 -1.21
N GLY A 263 12.37 11.31 -0.70
CA GLY A 263 13.18 12.38 -1.26
C GLY A 263 14.18 12.95 -0.26
N LYS A 264 15.42 13.08 -0.73
CA LYS A 264 16.56 13.60 0.04
C LYS A 264 16.25 14.93 0.76
N ASN A 265 15.47 15.82 0.16
CA ASN A 265 15.20 17.15 0.72
C ASN A 265 14.46 17.11 2.07
N ALA A 266 13.46 16.22 2.24
CA ALA A 266 12.72 16.13 3.49
C ALA A 266 13.56 15.45 4.58
N ALA A 267 14.27 14.38 4.20
CA ALA A 267 15.22 13.68 5.06
C ALA A 267 16.35 14.61 5.56
N GLU A 268 16.92 15.42 4.67
CA GLU A 268 17.94 16.40 5.00
C GLU A 268 17.41 17.45 5.99
N LYS A 269 16.21 17.97 5.77
CA LYS A 269 15.57 18.95 6.66
C LYS A 269 15.37 18.39 8.07
N ILE A 270 14.88 17.15 8.20
CA ILE A 270 14.66 16.56 9.52
C ILE A 270 16.00 16.28 10.22
N VAL A 271 16.98 15.68 9.52
CA VAL A 271 18.29 15.39 10.11
C VAL A 271 19.02 16.65 10.55
N ASN A 272 19.01 17.70 9.72
CA ASN A 272 19.65 18.97 10.07
C ASN A 272 18.94 19.72 11.21
N ALA A 273 17.70 19.35 11.52
CA ALA A 273 16.94 19.93 12.63
C ALA A 273 17.14 19.18 13.95
N LEU A 274 17.68 17.96 13.94
CA LEU A 274 17.92 17.17 15.16
C LEU A 274 18.98 17.82 16.05
N ASP A 275 18.81 17.66 17.36
CA ASP A 275 19.84 18.04 18.33
C ASP A 275 21.05 17.10 18.17
N PHE A 276 22.12 17.67 17.59
CA PHE A 276 23.35 16.97 17.29
C PHE A 276 23.95 16.27 18.52
N GLU A 277 23.99 16.93 19.68
CA GLU A 277 24.62 16.35 20.87
C GLU A 277 23.75 15.24 21.48
N LYS A 278 22.42 15.40 21.48
CA LYS A 278 21.52 14.33 21.92
C LYS A 278 21.65 13.10 21.03
N LEU A 279 21.60 13.28 19.72
CA LEU A 279 21.73 12.18 18.77
C LEU A 279 23.07 11.46 18.91
N LYS A 280 24.18 12.21 19.01
CA LYS A 280 25.51 11.65 19.26
C LYS A 280 25.53 10.81 20.53
N ASN A 281 25.00 11.35 21.64
CA ASN A 281 24.97 10.64 22.92
C ASN A 281 24.12 9.36 22.88
N LYS A 282 23.03 9.33 22.09
CA LYS A 282 22.21 8.11 21.89
C LYS A 282 23.00 7.04 21.14
N LEU A 283 23.63 7.42 20.03
CA LEU A 283 24.46 6.51 19.22
C LEU A 283 25.66 5.96 20.00
N GLU A 284 26.28 6.76 20.86
CA GLU A 284 27.38 6.30 21.73
C GLU A 284 26.94 5.25 22.77
N LYS A 285 25.64 5.20 23.10
CA LYS A 285 25.06 4.25 24.06
C LYS A 285 24.41 3.03 23.40
N GLU A 286 24.22 3.04 22.08
CA GLU A 286 23.60 1.93 21.37
C GLU A 286 24.51 0.70 21.39
N GLU A 287 23.93 -0.43 21.79
CA GLU A 287 24.63 -1.70 21.92
C GLU A 287 24.42 -2.60 20.70
N ASP A 288 23.31 -2.41 19.98
CA ASP A 288 23.00 -3.15 18.77
C ASP A 288 23.78 -2.58 17.57
N ILE A 289 24.69 -3.40 17.07
CA ILE A 289 25.60 -3.09 15.95
C ILE A 289 24.80 -2.71 14.69
N ILE A 290 23.71 -3.43 14.42
CA ILE A 290 22.90 -3.26 13.22
C ILE A 290 22.17 -1.93 13.30
N ASN A 291 21.52 -1.64 14.43
CA ASN A 291 20.80 -0.39 14.63
C ASN A 291 21.73 0.82 14.55
N LEU A 292 22.91 0.75 15.20
CA LEU A 292 23.91 1.82 15.19
C LEU A 292 24.42 2.10 13.77
N ALA A 293 24.89 1.06 13.08
CA ALA A 293 25.47 1.19 11.75
C ALA A 293 24.42 1.66 10.73
N PHE A 294 23.21 1.12 10.79
CA PHE A 294 22.11 1.51 9.93
C PHE A 294 21.72 2.98 10.16
N CYS A 295 21.56 3.42 11.42
CA CYS A 295 21.22 4.80 11.74
C CYS A 295 22.27 5.80 11.19
N ILE A 296 23.56 5.52 11.37
CA ILE A 296 24.64 6.38 10.86
C ILE A 296 24.60 6.49 9.33
N LYS A 297 24.35 5.38 8.63
CA LYS A 297 24.22 5.36 7.17
C LYS A 297 23.02 6.18 6.70
N GLU A 298 21.85 6.00 7.32
CA GLU A 298 20.63 6.75 6.98
C GLU A 298 20.79 8.25 7.20
N ILE A 299 21.43 8.66 8.30
CA ILE A 299 21.78 10.07 8.58
C ILE A 299 22.73 10.61 7.50
N THR A 300 23.77 9.86 7.15
CA THR A 300 24.78 10.29 6.17
C THR A 300 24.19 10.37 4.76
N TRP A 301 23.27 9.47 4.42
CA TRP A 301 22.55 9.53 3.16
C TRP A 301 21.60 10.74 3.10
N ALA A 302 20.86 10.98 4.17
CA ALA A 302 19.95 12.12 4.29
C ALA A 302 20.71 13.46 4.22
N SER A 303 21.76 13.60 5.03
CA SER A 303 22.61 14.79 5.09
C SER A 303 24.06 14.40 5.26
N GLU A 304 24.80 14.33 4.15
CA GLU A 304 26.21 13.98 4.14
C GLU A 304 27.03 14.86 5.07
N THR A 305 26.79 16.18 5.04
CA THR A 305 27.51 17.12 5.92
C THR A 305 27.25 16.83 7.40
N PHE A 306 26.00 16.56 7.78
CA PHE A 306 25.64 16.25 9.17
C PHE A 306 26.20 14.89 9.58
N GLY A 307 26.04 13.85 8.74
CA GLY A 307 26.53 12.50 8.97
C GLY A 307 28.05 12.42 9.10
N LEU A 308 28.80 13.08 8.22
CA LEU A 308 30.26 13.15 8.31
C LEU A 308 30.72 13.90 9.57
N LYS A 309 30.03 14.97 9.96
CA LYS A 309 30.29 15.69 11.22
C LYS A 309 30.04 14.78 12.43
N LEU A 310 28.93 14.05 12.42
CA LEU A 310 28.53 13.11 13.47
C LEU A 310 29.56 11.99 13.60
N LEU A 311 29.89 11.32 12.49
CA LEU A 311 30.92 10.27 12.42
C LEU A 311 32.24 10.75 13.02
N LYS A 312 32.73 11.94 12.63
CA LYS A 312 33.98 12.51 13.18
C LYS A 312 33.96 12.68 14.70
N GLN A 313 32.80 12.99 15.28
CA GLN A 313 32.68 13.37 16.69
C GLN A 313 32.21 12.26 17.62
N ILE A 314 31.70 11.14 17.10
CA ILE A 314 31.36 9.96 17.92
C ILE A 314 32.63 9.45 18.62
N ASP A 315 32.57 9.38 19.95
CA ASP A 315 33.59 8.77 20.78
C ASP A 315 33.39 7.25 20.82
N THR A 316 34.18 6.54 20.01
CA THR A 316 34.16 5.08 19.94
C THR A 316 34.54 4.41 21.26
N GLY A 317 35.22 5.12 22.18
CA GLY A 317 35.54 4.63 23.51
C GLY A 317 34.32 4.48 24.42
N LYS A 318 33.22 5.19 24.13
CA LYS A 318 31.96 5.10 24.89
C LYS A 318 31.03 3.99 24.42
N ILE A 319 31.20 3.50 23.20
CA ILE A 319 30.43 2.38 22.67
C ILE A 319 30.84 1.12 23.43
N ILE A 320 29.94 0.59 24.26
CA ILE A 320 30.23 -0.53 25.17
C ILE A 320 30.46 -1.82 24.37
N ASN A 321 29.64 -2.07 23.36
CA ASN A 321 29.75 -3.25 22.50
C ASN A 321 31.00 -3.13 21.58
N PRO A 322 31.98 -4.05 21.67
CA PRO A 322 33.20 -3.99 20.87
C PRO A 322 32.96 -4.17 19.37
N ASP A 323 31.98 -4.98 18.97
CA ASP A 323 31.65 -5.20 17.56
C ASP A 323 30.98 -3.94 16.98
N ALA A 324 30.13 -3.27 17.77
CA ALA A 324 29.47 -2.03 17.35
C ALA A 324 30.50 -0.91 17.19
N ARG A 325 31.50 -0.89 18.08
CA ARG A 325 32.65 0.00 18.01
C ARG A 325 33.49 -0.24 16.76
N GLU A 326 33.80 -1.50 16.43
CA GLU A 326 34.54 -1.86 15.22
C GLU A 326 33.78 -1.41 13.97
N GLN A 327 32.47 -1.64 13.91
CA GLN A 327 31.63 -1.20 12.80
C GLN A 327 31.64 0.32 12.61
N VAL A 328 31.63 1.12 13.69
CA VAL A 328 31.75 2.59 13.59
C VAL A 328 33.15 3.01 13.10
N ILE A 329 34.21 2.29 13.47
CA ILE A 329 35.57 2.54 12.96
C ILE A 329 35.63 2.25 11.46
N GLU A 330 35.03 1.16 11.00
CA GLU A 330 34.91 0.86 9.57
C GLU A 330 34.18 1.96 8.81
N LEU A 331 33.03 2.42 9.33
CA LEU A 331 32.28 3.54 8.71
C LEU A 331 33.10 4.83 8.69
N LYS A 332 33.87 5.13 9.75
CA LYS A 332 34.81 6.26 9.74
C LYS A 332 35.84 6.12 8.62
N ASN A 333 36.41 4.93 8.42
CA ASN A 333 37.39 4.70 7.37
C ASN A 333 36.74 4.80 5.97
N GLU A 334 35.54 4.25 5.80
CA GLU A 334 34.78 4.29 4.54
C GLU A 334 34.43 5.73 4.11
N TYR A 335 33.91 6.54 5.04
CA TYR A 335 33.36 7.86 4.71
C TYR A 335 34.35 9.02 4.89
N LEU A 336 35.43 8.87 5.67
CA LEU A 336 36.36 9.97 5.95
C LEU A 336 37.70 9.90 5.21
N LEU A 337 38.04 8.74 4.62
CA LEU A 337 39.29 8.54 3.88
C LEU A 337 39.12 8.53 2.36
N ASN A 338 37.88 8.45 1.87
CA ASN A 338 37.52 8.55 0.45
C ASN A 338 37.02 9.95 0.11
#